data_AF-A0A7K2C7J2-F1
#
_entry.id   AF-A0A7K2C7J2-F1
#
_cell.length_a   1.000
_cell.length_b   1.000
_cell.length_c   1.000
_cell.angle_alpha   90.00
_cell.angle_beta   90.00
_cell.angle_gamma   90.00
#
_symmetry.space_group_name_H-M   'P 1'
#
loop_
_entity.id
_entity.type
_entity.pdbx_description
1 polymer ?
#
loop_
_entity_poly.entity_id
_entity_poly.type
_entity_poly.pdbx_seq_one_letter_code
_entity_poly.pdbx_strand_id
1 'polypeptide(L)'
;DHAAEWTQQFHLSALRNNNSRAPKPDSGYDSIGDFAIATGVANFLDRLNASGRLARTILYSVNPAHNEVLASMCGNFCEHPIPAKVQIGTAWWFMDQIDGMERQLTAYANMGLLSHFVGMLTDSRSFLSFPRHEYFRRILCNMIGTQVDRGELPHDLDWLGQIVQNICYTNAREYFRFRVQ
;
A
#
# COMPACT_ATOMS: atom_id res chain seq x y z
N ASP A 1 -13.23 -15.62 3.28
CA ASP A 1 -11.94 -14.97 2.95
C ASP A 1 -10.75 -15.77 3.44
N HIS A 2 -10.52 -15.87 4.75
CA HIS A 2 -9.39 -16.65 5.30
C HIS A 2 -9.35 -18.10 4.79
N ALA A 3 -10.47 -18.83 4.88
CA ALA A 3 -10.56 -20.21 4.41
C ALA A 3 -10.38 -20.37 2.88
N ALA A 4 -10.63 -19.29 2.11
CA ALA A 4 -10.40 -19.25 0.67
C ALA A 4 -8.98 -18.74 0.32
N GLU A 5 -8.18 -18.41 1.34
CA GLU A 5 -6.85 -17.82 1.22
C GLU A 5 -6.82 -16.55 0.36
N TRP A 6 -7.85 -15.71 0.47
CA TRP A 6 -7.91 -14.43 -0.24
C TRP A 6 -7.14 -13.35 0.51
N THR A 7 -6.54 -12.44 -0.26
CA THR A 7 -6.02 -11.19 0.27
C THR A 7 -7.17 -10.23 0.55
N GLN A 8 -7.18 -9.63 1.74
CA GLN A 8 -8.15 -8.62 2.16
C GLN A 8 -7.55 -7.22 1.99
N GLN A 9 -8.33 -6.29 1.45
CA GLN A 9 -7.90 -4.91 1.22
C GLN A 9 -8.87 -3.97 1.91
N PHE A 10 -8.37 -3.09 2.78
CA PHE A 10 -9.18 -2.14 3.53
C PHE A 10 -8.83 -0.71 3.10
N HIS A 11 -9.78 -0.02 2.48
CA HIS A 11 -9.64 1.36 2.03
C HIS A 11 -10.31 2.31 3.01
N LEU A 12 -9.50 3.03 3.79
CA LEU A 12 -9.92 3.77 4.98
C LEU A 12 -9.96 5.28 4.75
N SER A 13 -10.75 5.95 5.59
CA SER A 13 -10.72 7.41 5.79
C SER A 13 -11.27 8.28 4.65
N ALA A 14 -12.01 7.73 3.70
CA ALA A 14 -12.74 8.54 2.72
C ALA A 14 -13.96 9.22 3.35
N LEU A 15 -14.07 10.54 3.21
CA LEU A 15 -15.26 11.30 3.57
C LEU A 15 -16.09 11.51 2.31
N ARG A 16 -17.29 10.91 2.25
CA ARG A 16 -18.07 10.79 1.01
C ARG A 16 -19.34 11.62 1.01
N ASN A 17 -19.81 11.98 -0.18
CA ASN A 17 -21.07 12.68 -0.42
C ASN A 17 -21.18 14.02 0.34
N ASN A 18 -20.08 14.78 0.37
CA ASN A 18 -20.01 16.04 1.12
C ASN A 18 -20.94 17.13 0.57
N ASN A 19 -21.36 17.02 -0.68
CA ASN A 19 -22.24 17.97 -1.33
C ASN A 19 -23.62 17.34 -1.56
N SER A 20 -24.61 17.76 -0.77
CA SER A 20 -26.00 17.27 -0.88
C SER A 20 -26.68 17.63 -2.20
N ARG A 21 -26.13 18.59 -2.95
CA ARG A 21 -26.59 18.96 -4.30
C ARG A 21 -25.90 18.15 -5.41
N ALA A 22 -24.95 17.28 -5.09
CA ALA A 22 -24.30 16.42 -6.06
C ALA A 22 -25.33 15.49 -6.71
N PRO A 23 -25.19 15.20 -8.02
CA PRO A 23 -26.20 14.44 -8.76
C PRO A 23 -26.28 12.97 -8.33
N LYS A 24 -25.17 12.39 -7.85
CA LYS A 24 -25.05 11.00 -7.40
C LYS A 24 -23.69 10.74 -6.70
N PRO A 25 -23.52 9.61 -6.00
CA PRO A 25 -22.21 9.16 -5.52
C PRO A 25 -21.16 9.03 -6.63
N ASP A 26 -19.88 9.03 -6.25
CA ASP A 26 -18.73 8.85 -7.14
C ASP A 26 -18.68 9.84 -8.32
N SER A 27 -19.14 11.08 -8.07
CA SER A 27 -19.15 12.17 -9.06
C SER A 27 -18.20 13.33 -8.74
N GLY A 28 -17.20 13.09 -7.89
CA GLY A 28 -16.14 14.06 -7.56
C GLY A 28 -16.39 14.95 -6.34
N TYR A 29 -17.32 14.57 -5.45
CA TYR A 29 -17.69 15.32 -4.24
C TYR A 29 -17.28 14.61 -2.94
N ASP A 30 -16.27 13.74 -3.04
CA ASP A 30 -15.66 13.03 -1.92
C ASP A 30 -14.31 13.67 -1.58
N SER A 31 -13.85 13.51 -0.35
CA SER A 31 -12.62 14.14 0.16
C SER A 31 -11.90 13.25 1.18
N ILE A 32 -10.77 13.77 1.68
CA ILE A 32 -10.00 13.16 2.75
C ILE A 32 -10.73 13.38 4.08
N GLY A 33 -11.00 12.30 4.82
CA GLY A 33 -11.47 12.33 6.19
C GLY A 33 -10.34 12.20 7.22
N ASP A 34 -10.56 12.71 8.43
CA ASP A 34 -9.59 12.85 9.53
C ASP A 34 -9.96 12.01 10.76
N PHE A 35 -10.46 10.79 10.51
CA PHE A 35 -10.91 9.90 11.58
C PHE A 35 -9.74 9.31 12.38
N ALA A 36 -9.89 9.21 13.71
CA ALA A 36 -8.96 8.47 14.55
C ALA A 36 -9.10 6.95 14.31
N ILE A 37 -8.24 6.37 13.47
CA ILE A 37 -8.38 4.95 13.05
C ILE A 37 -7.57 3.94 13.88
N ALA A 38 -6.54 4.37 14.61
CA ALA A 38 -5.52 3.48 15.17
C ALA A 38 -6.10 2.35 16.05
N THR A 39 -6.88 2.70 17.07
CA THR A 39 -7.49 1.72 18.00
C THR A 39 -8.48 0.81 17.29
N GLY A 40 -9.24 1.33 16.33
CA GLY A 40 -10.21 0.55 15.55
C GLY A 40 -9.53 -0.52 14.70
N VAL A 41 -8.48 -0.13 13.97
CA VAL A 41 -7.68 -1.05 13.14
C VAL A 41 -6.98 -2.09 14.01
N ALA A 42 -6.35 -1.69 15.11
CA ALA A 42 -5.67 -2.61 16.03
C ALA A 42 -6.62 -3.69 16.55
N ASN A 43 -7.76 -3.30 17.10
CA ASN A 43 -8.75 -4.23 17.66
C ASN A 43 -9.36 -5.14 16.59
N PHE A 44 -9.55 -4.65 15.37
CA PHE A 44 -10.07 -5.43 14.27
C PHE A 44 -9.09 -6.53 13.84
N LEU A 45 -7.83 -6.15 13.58
CA LEU A 45 -6.77 -7.09 13.19
C LEU A 45 -6.48 -8.10 14.30
N ASP A 46 -6.43 -7.66 15.57
CA ASP A 46 -6.20 -8.54 16.71
C ASP A 46 -7.29 -9.60 16.87
N ARG A 47 -8.58 -9.24 16.75
CA ARG A 47 -9.68 -10.21 16.81
C ARG A 47 -9.57 -11.28 15.72
N LEU A 48 -9.16 -10.89 14.52
CA LEU A 48 -8.91 -11.84 13.43
C LEU A 48 -7.69 -12.71 13.73
N ASN A 49 -6.62 -12.12 14.26
CA ASN A 49 -5.37 -12.82 14.58
C ASN A 49 -5.57 -13.84 15.71
N ALA A 50 -6.18 -13.42 16.82
CA ALA A 50 -6.46 -14.24 18.00
C ALA A 50 -7.37 -15.44 17.68
N SER A 51 -8.22 -15.34 16.65
CA SER A 51 -9.05 -16.44 16.17
C SER A 51 -8.40 -17.30 15.08
N GLY A 52 -7.14 -17.04 14.72
CA GLY A 52 -6.41 -17.73 13.66
C GLY A 52 -7.02 -17.49 12.27
N ARG A 53 -7.63 -16.31 12.06
CA ARG A 53 -8.38 -15.95 10.86
C ARG A 53 -7.87 -14.70 10.16
N LEU A 54 -6.77 -14.12 10.62
CA LEU A 54 -6.14 -12.99 9.93
C LEU A 54 -5.57 -13.46 8.59
N ALA A 55 -6.11 -12.91 7.50
CA ALA A 55 -5.64 -13.19 6.15
C ALA A 55 -4.46 -12.27 5.77
N ARG A 56 -3.89 -12.50 4.58
CA ARG A 56 -3.05 -11.49 3.93
C ARG A 56 -3.84 -10.19 3.83
N THR A 57 -3.32 -9.10 4.35
CA THR A 57 -4.06 -7.85 4.50
C THR A 57 -3.28 -6.68 3.93
N ILE A 58 -3.95 -5.82 3.16
CA ILE A 58 -3.40 -4.54 2.70
C ILE A 58 -4.27 -3.41 3.23
N LEU A 59 -3.64 -2.46 3.92
CA LEU A 59 -4.30 -1.29 4.50
C LEU A 59 -4.00 -0.06 3.65
N TYR A 60 -5.03 0.65 3.23
CA TYR A 60 -4.93 1.91 2.51
C TYR A 60 -5.61 3.00 3.34
N SER A 61 -5.05 4.21 3.33
CA SER A 61 -5.71 5.41 3.85
C SER A 61 -5.61 6.50 2.81
N VAL A 62 -6.72 7.23 2.60
CA VAL A 62 -6.70 8.42 1.75
C VAL A 62 -6.07 9.62 2.48
N ASN A 63 -6.00 9.56 3.81
CA ASN A 63 -5.36 10.58 4.64
C ASN A 63 -3.88 10.23 4.88
N PRO A 64 -2.92 11.04 4.38
CA PRO A 64 -1.49 10.75 4.51
C PRO A 64 -1.00 10.89 5.95
N ALA A 65 -1.74 11.53 6.86
CA ALA A 65 -1.41 11.53 8.30
C ALA A 65 -1.49 10.14 8.94
N HIS A 66 -2.08 9.17 8.23
CA HIS A 66 -2.15 7.78 8.69
C HIS A 66 -1.01 6.90 8.15
N ASN A 67 -0.07 7.42 7.36
CA ASN A 67 1.00 6.62 6.77
C ASN A 67 1.82 5.89 7.85
N GLU A 68 2.36 6.63 8.82
CA GLU A 68 3.15 6.11 9.92
C GLU A 68 2.31 5.25 10.88
N VAL A 69 1.06 5.67 11.11
CA VAL A 69 0.11 4.91 11.94
C VAL A 69 -0.12 3.52 11.34
N LEU A 70 -0.40 3.43 10.04
CA LEU A 70 -0.64 2.16 9.38
C LEU A 70 0.64 1.35 9.15
N ALA A 71 1.75 2.00 8.80
CA ALA A 71 3.02 1.31 8.59
C ALA A 71 3.49 0.62 9.87
N SER A 72 3.45 1.32 11.02
CA SER A 72 3.74 0.72 12.32
C SER A 72 2.70 -0.33 12.74
N MET A 73 1.42 -0.10 12.46
CA MET A 73 0.34 -1.07 12.75
C MET A 73 0.57 -2.42 12.07
N CYS A 74 1.06 -2.43 10.83
CA CYS A 74 1.33 -3.66 10.09
C CYS A 74 2.37 -4.54 10.80
N GLY A 75 3.37 -3.92 11.44
CA GLY A 75 4.43 -4.61 12.16
C GLY A 75 3.93 -5.48 13.33
N ASN A 76 2.79 -5.14 13.92
CA ASN A 76 2.17 -5.94 14.99
C ASN A 76 1.71 -7.34 14.55
N PHE A 77 1.54 -7.54 13.24
CA PHE A 77 0.91 -8.73 12.66
C PHE A 77 1.78 -9.40 11.57
N CYS A 78 3.10 -9.20 11.64
CA CYS A 78 4.07 -9.98 10.86
C CYS A 78 4.08 -11.44 11.33
N GLU A 79 4.00 -12.39 10.39
CA GLU A 79 3.91 -13.81 10.72
C GLU A 79 4.63 -14.68 9.68
N HIS A 80 5.51 -15.58 10.15
CA HIS A 80 6.10 -16.62 9.30
C HIS A 80 5.04 -17.65 8.91
N PRO A 81 4.98 -18.16 7.67
CA PRO A 81 5.96 -18.00 6.58
C PRO A 81 5.66 -16.91 5.56
N ILE A 82 4.70 -16.02 5.80
CA ILE A 82 4.22 -15.06 4.79
C ILE A 82 4.94 -13.71 4.97
N PRO A 83 5.87 -13.33 4.07
CA PRO A 83 6.53 -12.04 4.16
C PRO A 83 5.50 -10.91 4.07
N ALA A 84 5.59 -9.93 4.96
CA ALA A 84 4.68 -8.78 5.01
C ALA A 84 3.19 -9.17 4.94
N LYS A 85 2.78 -10.19 5.73
CA LYS A 85 1.40 -10.71 5.79
C LYS A 85 0.36 -9.60 5.98
N VAL A 86 0.68 -8.57 6.73
CA VAL A 86 -0.05 -7.31 6.77
C VAL A 86 0.89 -6.23 6.29
N GLN A 87 0.43 -5.41 5.34
CA GLN A 87 1.21 -4.30 4.82
C GLN A 87 0.34 -3.09 4.50
N ILE A 88 0.95 -1.91 4.47
CA ILE A 88 0.30 -0.75 3.88
C ILE A 88 0.32 -0.89 2.35
N GLY A 89 -0.73 -0.42 1.69
CA GLY A 89 -0.76 -0.33 0.24
C GLY A 89 -0.08 0.94 -0.29
N THR A 90 -0.01 1.05 -1.62
CA THR A 90 0.47 2.28 -2.28
C THR A 90 -0.39 3.49 -1.92
N ALA A 91 0.16 4.69 -2.13
CA ALA A 91 -0.56 5.94 -1.92
C ALA A 91 -1.88 5.94 -2.73
N TRP A 92 -3.00 6.21 -2.04
CA TRP A 92 -4.34 5.94 -2.59
C TRP A 92 -5.08 7.20 -3.00
N TRP A 93 -5.78 7.12 -4.13
CA TRP A 93 -6.72 8.12 -4.64
C TRP A 93 -6.10 9.51 -4.78
N PHE A 94 -6.41 10.46 -3.88
CA PHE A 94 -5.84 11.81 -3.94
C PHE A 94 -4.32 11.81 -3.76
N MET A 95 -3.79 10.79 -3.06
CA MET A 95 -2.37 10.63 -2.81
C MET A 95 -1.65 9.83 -3.91
N ASP A 96 -2.36 9.33 -4.93
CA ASP A 96 -1.76 8.66 -6.10
C ASP A 96 -1.13 9.69 -7.07
N GLN A 97 -0.10 10.36 -6.57
CA GLN A 97 0.70 11.42 -7.19
C GLN A 97 2.08 11.48 -6.47
N ILE A 98 3.07 12.18 -7.04
CA ILE A 98 4.47 12.12 -6.57
C ILE A 98 4.68 12.38 -5.07
N ASP A 99 4.14 13.46 -4.50
CA ASP A 99 4.28 13.78 -3.07
C ASP A 99 3.67 12.69 -2.19
N GLY A 100 2.49 12.19 -2.57
CA GLY A 100 1.80 11.15 -1.82
C GLY A 100 2.53 9.82 -1.87
N MET A 101 3.03 9.42 -3.05
CA MET A 101 3.83 8.22 -3.24
C MET A 101 5.16 8.29 -2.48
N GLU A 102 5.89 9.40 -2.57
CA GLU A 102 7.16 9.57 -1.87
C GLU A 102 6.97 9.49 -0.35
N ARG A 103 5.94 10.14 0.19
CA ARG A 103 5.61 10.08 1.63
C ARG A 103 5.21 8.67 2.07
N GLN A 104 4.39 7.98 1.30
CA GLN A 104 3.96 6.61 1.62
C GLN A 104 5.12 5.62 1.55
N LEU A 105 5.92 5.68 0.48
CA LEU A 105 7.10 4.82 0.31
C LEU A 105 8.13 5.08 1.41
N THR A 106 8.36 6.34 1.78
CA THR A 106 9.27 6.70 2.87
C THR A 106 8.79 6.13 4.22
N ALA A 107 7.51 6.30 4.55
CA ALA A 107 6.95 5.73 5.78
C ALA A 107 7.06 4.19 5.81
N TYR A 108 6.78 3.53 4.69
CA TYR A 108 6.90 2.07 4.60
C TYR A 108 8.36 1.59 4.62
N ALA A 109 9.29 2.30 3.99
CA ALA A 109 10.71 1.98 4.04
C ALA A 109 11.29 2.12 5.46
N ASN A 110 10.84 3.12 6.22
CA ASN A 110 11.31 3.36 7.58
C ASN A 110 10.76 2.37 8.62
N MET A 111 9.52 1.89 8.44
CA MET A 111 8.81 1.10 9.47
C MET A 111 8.52 -0.34 9.04
N GLY A 112 8.71 -0.67 7.77
CA GLY A 112 8.43 -1.97 7.18
C GLY A 112 9.62 -2.52 6.38
N LEU A 113 9.33 -3.43 5.46
CA LEU A 113 10.33 -4.04 4.57
C LEU A 113 9.99 -3.70 3.12
N LEU A 114 10.59 -2.63 2.61
CA LEU A 114 10.33 -2.13 1.25
C LEU A 114 10.53 -3.23 0.18
N SER A 115 11.51 -4.10 0.36
CA SER A 115 11.79 -5.23 -0.56
C SER A 115 10.62 -6.20 -0.74
N HIS A 116 9.68 -6.26 0.22
CA HIS A 116 8.48 -7.08 0.18
C HIS A 116 7.20 -6.31 -0.17
N PHE A 117 7.30 -5.03 -0.51
CA PHE A 117 6.14 -4.23 -0.88
C PHE A 117 5.43 -4.79 -2.12
N VAL A 118 4.10 -4.95 -2.06
CA VAL A 118 3.29 -5.44 -3.21
C VAL A 118 3.26 -4.48 -4.38
N GLY A 119 3.58 -3.20 -4.18
CA GLY A 119 3.69 -2.23 -5.25
C GLY A 119 2.36 -1.58 -5.65
N MET A 120 2.25 -1.28 -6.94
CA MET A 120 1.27 -0.35 -7.50
C MET A 120 0.01 -1.04 -8.03
N LEU A 121 -1.13 -0.35 -7.90
CA LEU A 121 -2.37 -0.64 -8.63
C LEU A 121 -2.94 0.68 -9.19
N THR A 122 -3.74 0.63 -10.25
CA THR A 122 -4.26 1.86 -10.87
C THR A 122 -5.47 2.48 -10.15
N ASP A 123 -6.24 1.65 -9.44
CA ASP A 123 -7.55 1.98 -8.84
C ASP A 123 -8.45 2.81 -9.78
N SER A 124 -8.43 2.46 -11.07
CA SER A 124 -9.03 3.28 -12.11
C SER A 124 -10.04 2.51 -12.93
N ARG A 125 -11.12 3.21 -13.31
CA ARG A 125 -12.09 2.78 -14.32
C ARG A 125 -11.67 3.12 -15.76
N SER A 126 -10.53 3.78 -15.95
CA SER A 126 -10.01 4.15 -17.28
C SER A 126 -9.02 3.10 -17.79
N PHE A 127 -9.24 2.61 -19.01
CA PHE A 127 -8.27 1.76 -19.70
C PHE A 127 -6.93 2.46 -19.97
N LEU A 128 -6.92 3.80 -19.97
CA LEU A 128 -5.71 4.61 -20.17
C LEU A 128 -4.95 4.89 -18.86
N SER A 129 -5.24 4.15 -17.79
CA SER A 129 -4.63 4.38 -16.46
C SER A 129 -3.29 3.67 -16.25
N PHE A 130 -2.88 2.74 -17.11
CA PHE A 130 -1.62 2.03 -16.98
C PHE A 130 -0.35 2.91 -16.91
N PRO A 131 -0.29 4.13 -17.50
CA PRO A 131 0.81 5.06 -17.24
C PRO A 131 1.03 5.40 -15.76
N ARG A 132 0.04 5.21 -14.87
CA ARG A 132 0.23 5.32 -13.41
C ARG A 132 1.27 4.33 -12.88
N HIS A 133 1.38 3.14 -13.48
CA HIS A 133 2.46 2.21 -13.14
C HIS A 133 3.82 2.74 -13.58
N GLU A 134 3.93 3.35 -14.77
CA GLU A 134 5.19 3.97 -15.20
C GLU A 134 5.58 5.12 -14.24
N TYR A 135 4.61 5.95 -13.87
CA TYR A 135 4.80 7.05 -12.94
C TYR A 135 5.33 6.56 -11.58
N PHE A 136 4.67 5.56 -10.99
CA PHE A 136 5.13 4.91 -9.76
C PHE A 136 6.55 4.33 -9.88
N ARG A 137 6.84 3.61 -10.98
CA ARG A 137 8.16 2.98 -11.20
C ARG A 137 9.27 4.01 -11.24
N ARG A 138 9.03 5.16 -11.91
CA ARG A 138 10.00 6.26 -11.98
C ARG A 138 10.26 6.86 -10.60
N ILE A 139 9.22 7.06 -9.79
CA ILE A 139 9.33 7.58 -8.43
C ILE A 139 10.10 6.60 -7.54
N LEU A 140 9.77 5.30 -7.58
CA LEU A 140 10.48 4.26 -6.83
C LEU A 140 11.97 4.20 -7.20
N CYS A 141 12.29 4.15 -8.49
CA CYS A 141 13.68 4.11 -8.96
C CYS A 141 14.44 5.39 -8.59
N ASN A 142 13.79 6.56 -8.65
CA ASN A 142 14.39 7.82 -8.24
C ASN A 142 14.67 7.85 -6.74
N MET A 143 13.75 7.36 -5.91
CA MET A 143 13.93 7.23 -4.45
C MET A 143 15.15 6.35 -4.14
N ILE A 144 15.22 5.15 -4.73
CA ILE A 144 16.33 4.22 -4.51
C ILE A 144 17.65 4.81 -5.02
N GLY A 145 17.67 5.36 -6.24
CA GLY A 145 18.85 5.97 -6.83
C GLY A 145 19.39 7.13 -5.98
N THR A 146 18.50 7.98 -5.46
CA THR A 146 18.88 9.09 -4.57
C THR A 146 19.54 8.58 -3.27
N GLN A 147 19.05 7.49 -2.69
CA GLN A 147 19.66 6.90 -1.49
C GLN A 147 21.04 6.30 -1.79
N VAL A 148 21.23 5.72 -2.98
CA VAL A 148 22.54 5.24 -3.45
C VAL A 148 23.51 6.40 -3.63
N ASP A 149 23.10 7.49 -4.30
CA ASP A 149 23.93 8.68 -4.52
C ASP A 149 24.38 9.33 -3.19
N ARG A 150 23.55 9.22 -2.14
CA ARG A 150 23.87 9.70 -0.79
C ARG A 150 24.73 8.72 0.04
N GLY A 151 24.99 7.52 -0.47
CA GLY A 151 25.70 6.47 0.26
C GLY A 151 24.87 5.82 1.38
N GLU A 152 23.55 5.98 1.36
CA GLU A 152 22.60 5.35 2.30
C GLU A 152 22.33 3.88 1.90
N LEU A 153 22.39 3.57 0.60
CA LEU A 153 22.31 2.22 0.06
C LEU A 153 23.58 1.86 -0.74
N PRO A 154 24.00 0.59 -0.76
CA PRO A 154 25.11 0.14 -1.58
C PRO A 154 24.76 0.24 -3.08
N HIS A 155 25.74 0.63 -3.90
CA HIS A 155 25.61 0.61 -5.36
C HIS A 155 25.78 -0.81 -5.91
N ASP A 156 24.87 -1.71 -5.54
CA ASP A 156 24.76 -3.09 -6.02
C ASP A 156 23.55 -3.20 -6.95
N LEU A 157 23.80 -3.12 -8.25
CA LEU A 157 22.73 -3.09 -9.27
C LEU A 157 21.97 -4.40 -9.37
N ASP A 158 22.60 -5.54 -9.07
CA ASP A 158 21.93 -6.84 -9.13
C ASP A 158 20.92 -6.96 -7.98
N TRP A 159 21.35 -6.62 -6.77
CA TRP A 159 20.49 -6.62 -5.59
C TRP A 159 19.36 -5.58 -5.69
N LEU A 160 19.68 -4.34 -6.05
CA LEU A 160 18.69 -3.27 -6.21
C LEU A 160 17.73 -3.55 -7.37
N GLY A 161 18.26 -4.07 -8.48
CA GLY A 161 17.46 -4.50 -9.63
C GLY A 161 16.44 -5.56 -9.24
N GLN A 162 16.82 -6.53 -8.41
CA GLN A 162 15.90 -7.55 -7.90
C GLN A 162 14.81 -6.93 -7.01
N ILE A 163 15.15 -5.99 -6.13
CA ILE A 163 14.16 -5.27 -5.32
C ILE A 163 13.15 -4.53 -6.20
N VAL A 164 13.63 -3.76 -7.19
CA VAL A 164 12.76 -3.03 -8.11
C VAL A 164 11.85 -3.99 -8.88
N GLN A 165 12.37 -5.07 -9.44
CA GLN A 165 11.57 -6.08 -10.14
C GLN A 165 10.51 -6.72 -9.23
N ASN A 166 10.87 -7.00 -7.98
CA ASN A 166 9.96 -7.57 -7.00
C ASN A 166 8.78 -6.64 -6.70
N ILE A 167 9.07 -5.37 -6.39
CA ILE A 167 8.02 -4.37 -6.12
C ILE A 167 7.18 -4.10 -7.36
N CYS A 168 7.77 -4.16 -8.56
CA CYS A 168 7.06 -3.88 -9.81
C CYS A 168 6.14 -5.01 -10.28
N TYR A 169 6.32 -6.24 -9.79
CA TYR A 169 5.56 -7.40 -10.27
C TYR A 169 5.59 -8.60 -9.31
N THR A 170 6.77 -9.13 -8.98
CA THR A 170 6.88 -10.46 -8.35
C THR A 170 6.18 -10.53 -7.01
N ASN A 171 6.32 -9.50 -6.17
CA ASN A 171 5.68 -9.46 -4.85
C ASN A 171 4.17 -9.52 -4.96
N ALA A 172 3.55 -8.73 -5.86
CA ALA A 172 2.11 -8.81 -6.09
C ALA A 172 1.69 -10.20 -6.57
N ARG A 173 2.39 -10.79 -7.55
CA ARG A 173 2.09 -12.12 -8.07
C ARG A 173 2.06 -13.16 -6.94
N GLU A 174 3.09 -13.20 -6.11
CA GLU A 174 3.19 -14.16 -5.00
C GLU A 174 2.18 -13.87 -3.89
N TYR A 175 2.04 -12.60 -3.49
CA TYR A 175 1.18 -12.20 -2.39
C TYR A 175 -0.30 -12.46 -2.67
N PHE A 176 -0.76 -12.14 -3.88
CA PHE A 176 -2.12 -12.45 -4.32
C PHE A 176 -2.28 -13.87 -4.87
N ARG A 177 -1.17 -14.62 -5.01
CA ARG A 177 -1.12 -15.97 -5.59
C ARG A 177 -1.77 -16.03 -6.97
N PHE A 178 -1.50 -15.03 -7.81
CA PHE A 178 -1.99 -15.02 -9.18
C PHE A 178 -1.38 -16.19 -9.95
N ARG A 179 -2.23 -17.06 -10.49
CA ARG A 179 -1.80 -18.12 -11.39
C ARG A 179 -1.50 -17.49 -12.74
N VAL A 180 -0.25 -17.59 -13.18
CA VAL A 180 0.10 -17.29 -14.57
C VAL A 180 -0.43 -18.47 -15.39
N GLN A 181 -1.38 -18.20 -16.30
CA GLN A 181 -1.76 -19.16 -17.34
C GLN A 181 -0.73 -19.16 -18.45
#